data_AF-A0A7K4GXB0-F1
#
_entry.id   AF-A0A7K4GXB0-F1
#
_cell.length_a   1.000
_cell.length_b   1.000
_cell.length_c   1.000
_cell.angle_alpha   90.00
_cell.angle_beta   90.00
_cell.angle_gamma   90.00
#
_symmetry.space_group_name_H-M   'P 1'
#
loop_
_entity.id
_entity.type
_entity.pdbx_description
1 polymer ?
#
loop_
_entity_poly.entity_id
_entity_poly.type
_entity_poly.pdbx_seq_one_letter_code
_entity_poly.pdbx_strand_id
1 'polypeptide(L)'
;MEDYYYDRTRNLSGINYVDLTGFCPSYGMQVTFRAKNDTITYDNNYFSKNPKTINSVTAEFSLSYDVNEKGAQEIANNLESLSGQNSFVFKTDNVIYKDLSGYCDGYGIQHVNQDSYTVNTNIFVDEAPNLFNWKNTNFIEYTYKEWSDGETYEQDDVIYYNNSEIQWDNFYYCTGDHVSSASNSPTGASTAWSQEFYWQPDVNMQNNVNFTTAKFNGVWEQRMKTKKHIALVPLSYTFAGISKKQLLTMLHFLELKGGYRRFRHQIPTVYNKPKIYICNEWVHKWNNPESHDLTVSFEEDPLGIMPKNVPVGGTIPRKIVGSPDTFFGGFDGGFDEPNLPTA
;
A
#
# COMPACT_ATOMS: atom_id res chain seq x y z
N MET A 1 18.06 -41.41 34.01
CA MET A 1 18.51 -40.87 32.71
C MET A 1 17.81 -39.53 32.62
N GLU A 2 18.53 -38.42 32.46
CA GLU A 2 17.94 -37.08 32.60
C GLU A 2 16.89 -36.86 31.51
N ASP A 3 15.61 -36.90 31.88
CA ASP A 3 14.43 -36.56 31.04
C ASP A 3 14.45 -35.12 30.49
N TYR A 4 15.55 -34.39 30.69
CA TYR A 4 15.77 -33.00 30.32
C TYR A 4 16.60 -32.83 29.04
N TYR A 5 17.17 -33.93 28.48
CA TYR A 5 17.82 -33.93 27.17
C TYR A 5 16.88 -34.49 26.11
N TYR A 6 16.00 -33.65 25.56
CA TYR A 6 15.11 -34.03 24.48
C TYR A 6 15.01 -32.92 23.42
N ASP A 7 14.56 -33.31 22.23
CA ASP A 7 14.38 -32.42 21.09
C ASP A 7 13.25 -31.42 21.37
N ARG A 8 13.59 -30.13 21.39
CA ARG A 8 12.66 -29.03 21.70
C ARG A 8 11.77 -28.64 20.53
N THR A 9 11.86 -29.31 19.39
CA THR A 9 10.90 -29.15 18.27
C THR A 9 9.52 -29.72 18.61
N ARG A 10 9.39 -30.49 19.70
CA ARG A 10 8.10 -30.90 20.28
C ARG A 10 8.21 -31.02 21.80
N ASN A 11 7.93 -29.93 22.51
CA ASN A 11 7.97 -29.91 23.98
C ASN A 11 6.74 -30.53 24.62
N LEU A 12 5.69 -30.80 23.85
CA LEU A 12 4.44 -31.34 24.33
C LEU A 12 4.30 -32.82 23.97
N SER A 13 4.03 -33.66 24.98
CA SER A 13 3.86 -35.11 24.83
C SER A 13 2.38 -35.51 24.84
N GLY A 14 2.00 -36.53 24.07
CA GLY A 14 0.66 -37.13 24.13
C GLY A 14 -0.43 -36.39 23.33
N ILE A 15 -0.04 -35.46 22.47
CA ILE A 15 -0.96 -34.70 21.61
C ILE A 15 -0.82 -35.18 20.17
N ASN A 16 -1.94 -35.52 19.54
CA ASN A 16 -1.97 -35.87 18.13
C ASN A 16 -1.81 -34.63 17.25
N TYR A 17 -1.32 -34.80 16.03
CA TYR A 17 -1.24 -33.71 15.07
C TYR A 17 -2.65 -33.15 14.80
N VAL A 18 -2.80 -31.84 14.92
CA VAL A 18 -4.05 -31.13 14.61
C VAL A 18 -3.78 -30.13 13.52
N ASP A 19 -4.64 -30.11 12.51
CA ASP A 19 -4.60 -29.12 11.46
C ASP A 19 -5.05 -27.75 12.00
N LEU A 20 -4.20 -26.73 11.85
CA LEU A 20 -4.50 -25.37 12.28
C LEU A 20 -5.65 -24.73 11.50
N THR A 21 -6.04 -25.29 10.35
CA THR A 21 -7.23 -24.82 9.62
C THR A 21 -8.54 -25.03 10.40
N GLY A 22 -8.54 -25.85 11.45
CA GLY A 22 -9.67 -26.03 12.36
C GLY A 22 -9.81 -24.96 13.44
N PHE A 23 -8.82 -24.07 13.59
CA PHE A 23 -8.85 -22.99 14.58
C PHE A 23 -9.01 -21.63 13.90
N CYS A 24 -10.09 -20.93 14.25
CA CYS A 24 -10.31 -19.56 13.80
C CYS A 24 -9.72 -18.58 14.82
N PRO A 25 -8.99 -17.54 14.38
CA PRO A 25 -8.50 -16.52 15.29
C PRO A 25 -9.66 -15.73 15.91
N SER A 26 -9.48 -15.33 17.17
CA SER A 26 -10.37 -14.42 17.91
C SER A 26 -10.38 -13.02 17.28
N TYR A 27 -11.42 -12.25 17.62
CA TYR A 27 -11.48 -10.83 17.29
C TYR A 27 -10.29 -10.06 17.89
N GLY A 28 -9.92 -8.95 17.24
CA GLY A 28 -8.73 -8.18 17.59
C GLY A 28 -7.51 -8.51 16.74
N MET A 29 -7.63 -9.44 15.78
CA MET A 29 -6.60 -9.72 14.78
C MET A 29 -6.14 -8.43 14.08
N GLN A 30 -4.85 -8.34 13.86
CA GLN A 30 -4.23 -7.26 13.10
C GLN A 30 -3.44 -7.83 11.93
N VAL A 31 -3.57 -7.20 10.75
CA VAL A 31 -2.80 -7.53 9.56
C VAL A 31 -2.05 -6.29 9.11
N THR A 32 -0.72 -6.40 9.06
CA THR A 32 0.17 -5.33 8.65
C THR A 32 0.77 -5.66 7.29
N PHE A 33 0.53 -4.80 6.31
CA PHE A 33 1.11 -4.90 4.98
C PHE A 33 2.26 -3.91 4.83
N ARG A 34 3.40 -4.37 4.34
CA ARG A 34 4.58 -3.52 4.11
C ARG A 34 5.13 -3.73 2.70
N ALA A 35 5.43 -2.62 2.03
CA ALA A 35 6.03 -2.65 0.70
C ALA A 35 7.56 -2.60 0.77
N LYS A 36 8.22 -3.63 0.25
CA LYS A 36 9.68 -3.78 0.11
C LYS A 36 10.14 -3.15 -1.22
N ASN A 37 10.41 -1.86 -1.18
CA ASN A 37 10.84 -1.08 -2.35
C ASN A 37 12.25 -0.51 -2.22
N ASP A 38 12.95 -0.40 -3.34
CA ASP A 38 14.17 0.40 -3.48
C ASP A 38 13.80 1.83 -3.86
N THR A 39 14.43 2.78 -3.18
CA THR A 39 14.22 4.22 -3.43
C THR A 39 15.52 4.85 -3.86
N ILE A 40 15.54 5.40 -5.07
CA ILE A 40 16.64 6.20 -5.58
C ILE A 40 16.23 7.66 -5.45
N THR A 41 16.90 8.41 -4.58
CA THR A 41 16.67 9.84 -4.43
C THR A 41 17.57 10.62 -5.38
N TYR A 42 17.00 11.62 -6.02
CA TYR A 42 17.68 12.53 -6.92
C TYR A 42 17.78 13.92 -6.30
N ASP A 43 18.47 14.82 -6.99
CA ASP A 43 18.49 16.22 -6.61
C ASP A 43 17.05 16.82 -6.61
N ASN A 44 16.84 17.88 -5.84
CA ASN A 44 15.53 18.56 -5.69
C ASN A 44 14.39 17.74 -5.04
N ASN A 45 14.73 16.74 -4.21
CA ASN A 45 13.79 15.88 -3.46
C ASN A 45 12.98 14.90 -4.33
N TYR A 46 13.31 14.75 -5.61
CA TYR A 46 12.69 13.73 -6.43
C TYR A 46 13.17 12.33 -6.06
N PHE A 47 12.32 11.33 -6.27
CA PHE A 47 12.72 9.95 -6.11
C PHE A 47 12.06 9.03 -7.13
N SER A 48 12.74 7.94 -7.43
CA SER A 48 12.15 6.79 -8.11
C SER A 48 12.03 5.64 -7.12
N LYS A 49 10.92 4.91 -7.21
CA LYS A 49 10.61 3.81 -6.32
C LYS A 49 10.28 2.57 -7.14
N ASN A 50 11.03 1.51 -6.93
CA ASN A 50 10.88 0.25 -7.64
C ASN A 50 10.73 -0.90 -6.62
N PRO A 51 9.93 -1.93 -6.94
CA PRO A 51 9.87 -3.13 -6.10
C PRO A 51 11.23 -3.82 -6.05
N LYS A 52 11.67 -4.23 -4.85
CA LYS A 52 12.95 -4.96 -4.68
C LYS A 52 12.92 -6.34 -5.32
N THR A 53 11.77 -7.00 -5.24
CA THR A 53 11.53 -8.36 -5.71
C THR A 53 10.11 -8.47 -6.25
N ILE A 54 9.78 -9.62 -6.82
CA ILE A 54 8.42 -9.95 -7.27
C ILE A 54 7.42 -9.98 -6.09
N ASN A 55 7.91 -10.27 -4.88
CA ASN A 55 7.17 -10.28 -3.62
C ASN A 55 7.34 -8.93 -2.93
N SER A 56 6.94 -7.88 -3.64
CA SER A 56 7.14 -6.49 -3.22
C SER A 56 6.28 -6.09 -2.04
N VAL A 57 5.17 -6.79 -1.79
CA VAL A 57 4.30 -6.59 -0.61
C VAL A 57 4.35 -7.84 0.25
N THR A 58 4.57 -7.64 1.55
CA THR A 58 4.53 -8.70 2.55
C THR A 58 3.45 -8.42 3.56
N ALA A 59 2.79 -9.46 4.06
CA ALA A 59 1.77 -9.36 5.09
C ALA A 59 2.23 -10.06 6.38
N GLU A 60 1.98 -9.41 7.51
CA GLU A 60 2.21 -9.95 8.85
C GLU A 60 0.85 -10.02 9.56
N PHE A 61 0.44 -11.23 9.91
CA PHE A 61 -0.82 -11.51 10.60
C PHE A 61 -0.53 -11.74 12.08
N SER A 62 -0.93 -10.79 12.92
CA SER A 62 -0.93 -10.94 14.37
C SER A 62 -2.26 -11.57 14.80
N LEU A 63 -2.20 -12.87 15.07
CA LEU A 63 -3.35 -13.71 15.40
C LEU A 63 -3.37 -14.01 16.90
N SER A 64 -4.57 -14.07 17.46
CA SER A 64 -4.84 -14.49 18.83
C SER A 64 -5.91 -15.58 18.79
N TYR A 65 -5.74 -16.66 19.54
CA TYR A 65 -6.69 -17.76 19.62
C TYR A 65 -7.10 -17.96 21.08
N ASP A 66 -8.38 -17.74 21.38
CA ASP A 66 -8.94 -18.04 22.70
C ASP A 66 -9.44 -19.47 22.73
N VAL A 67 -8.75 -20.31 23.49
CA VAL A 67 -8.95 -21.76 23.50
C VAL A 67 -8.86 -22.31 24.93
N ASN A 68 -9.30 -23.56 25.11
CA ASN A 68 -9.07 -24.30 26.35
C ASN A 68 -7.64 -24.87 26.37
N GLU A 69 -7.27 -25.51 27.48
CA GLU A 69 -5.94 -26.10 27.66
C GLU A 69 -5.55 -27.04 26.51
N LYS A 70 -6.48 -27.92 26.10
CA LYS A 70 -6.27 -28.87 25.02
C LYS A 70 -6.02 -28.17 23.68
N GLY A 71 -6.82 -27.16 23.35
CA GLY A 71 -6.64 -26.39 22.11
C GLY A 71 -5.32 -25.61 22.10
N ALA A 72 -4.93 -25.02 23.24
CA ALA A 72 -3.65 -24.31 23.35
C ALA A 72 -2.46 -25.27 23.14
N GLN A 73 -2.55 -26.47 23.73
CA GLN A 73 -1.60 -27.55 23.55
C GLN A 73 -1.51 -28.03 22.10
N GLU A 74 -2.65 -28.20 21.42
CA GLU A 74 -2.71 -28.60 20.01
C GLU A 74 -2.08 -27.57 19.07
N ILE A 75 -2.41 -26.28 19.26
CA ILE A 75 -1.86 -25.18 18.47
C ILE A 75 -0.35 -25.09 18.67
N ALA A 76 0.10 -25.05 19.93
CA ALA A 76 1.52 -24.95 20.27
C ALA A 76 2.32 -26.13 19.69
N ASN A 77 1.82 -27.36 19.84
CA ASN A 77 2.49 -28.56 19.31
C ASN A 77 2.61 -28.51 17.77
N ASN A 78 1.59 -28.00 17.07
CA ASN A 78 1.67 -27.81 15.62
C ASN A 78 2.76 -26.76 15.27
N LEU A 79 2.71 -25.58 15.89
CA LEU A 79 3.68 -24.51 15.62
C LEU A 79 5.13 -24.93 15.91
N GLU A 80 5.37 -25.66 17.01
CA GLU A 80 6.70 -26.22 17.31
C GLU A 80 7.15 -27.23 16.25
N SER A 81 6.23 -28.08 15.77
CA SER A 81 6.53 -29.10 14.74
C SER A 81 6.93 -28.51 13.38
N LEU A 82 6.48 -27.29 13.07
CA LEU A 82 6.89 -26.55 11.88
C LEU A 82 8.31 -25.98 12.01
N SER A 83 8.78 -25.80 13.25
CA SER A 83 10.13 -25.35 13.61
C SER A 83 10.52 -24.01 12.95
N GLY A 84 9.53 -23.16 12.66
CA GLY A 84 9.70 -21.85 12.00
C GLY A 84 10.15 -21.89 10.54
N GLN A 85 10.65 -23.01 10.04
CA GLN A 85 11.18 -23.16 8.68
C GLN A 85 10.16 -23.68 7.66
N ASN A 86 9.08 -24.32 8.12
CA ASN A 86 8.07 -24.89 7.24
C ASN A 86 6.87 -23.96 7.15
N SER A 87 6.45 -23.64 5.92
CA SER A 87 5.23 -22.88 5.69
C SER A 87 4.01 -23.74 5.98
N PHE A 88 2.93 -23.13 6.44
CA PHE A 88 1.64 -23.79 6.65
C PHE A 88 0.51 -22.90 6.17
N VAL A 89 -0.59 -23.53 5.74
CA VAL A 89 -1.81 -22.83 5.36
C VAL A 89 -2.59 -22.49 6.61
N PHE A 90 -2.96 -21.23 6.74
CA PHE A 90 -3.85 -20.75 7.80
C PHE A 90 -5.09 -20.11 7.20
N LYS A 91 -6.18 -20.14 7.97
CA LYS A 91 -7.44 -19.52 7.59
C LYS A 91 -7.74 -18.40 8.53
N THR A 92 -8.12 -17.27 7.97
CA THR A 92 -8.84 -16.24 8.70
C THR A 92 -10.30 -16.46 8.37
N ASP A 93 -11.13 -16.79 9.35
CA ASP A 93 -12.59 -17.03 9.16
C ASP A 93 -13.35 -15.80 8.63
N ASN A 94 -12.65 -14.69 8.42
CA ASN A 94 -13.17 -13.54 7.73
C ASN A 94 -13.04 -13.72 6.21
N VAL A 95 -14.15 -13.52 5.50
CA VAL A 95 -14.21 -13.54 4.02
C VAL A 95 -13.50 -12.31 3.41
N ILE A 96 -12.39 -11.88 4.00
CA ILE A 96 -11.58 -10.73 3.58
C ILE A 96 -10.28 -11.23 2.98
N TYR A 97 -9.65 -12.24 3.60
CA TYR A 97 -8.41 -12.80 3.11
C TYR A 97 -8.61 -14.21 2.56
N LYS A 98 -7.74 -14.57 1.64
CA LYS A 98 -7.64 -15.94 1.12
C LYS A 98 -7.08 -16.89 2.17
N ASP A 99 -7.22 -18.18 1.90
CA ASP A 99 -6.38 -19.19 2.53
C ASP A 99 -4.94 -18.93 2.09
N LEU A 100 -4.09 -18.51 3.03
CA LEU A 100 -2.70 -18.09 2.76
C LEU A 100 -1.72 -19.07 3.40
N SER A 101 -0.55 -19.20 2.78
CA SER A 101 0.58 -19.94 3.35
C SER A 101 1.59 -18.96 3.91
N GLY A 102 2.08 -19.22 5.13
CA GLY A 102 3.06 -18.37 5.79
C GLY A 102 3.93 -19.12 6.79
N TYR A 103 4.86 -18.38 7.38
CA TYR A 103 5.82 -18.86 8.36
C TYR A 103 5.51 -18.27 9.74
N CYS A 104 5.77 -19.03 10.80
CA CYS A 104 5.58 -18.59 12.17
C CYS A 104 6.92 -18.63 12.90
N ASP A 105 7.45 -17.47 13.27
CA ASP A 105 8.74 -17.37 13.98
C ASP A 105 8.61 -17.65 15.48
N GLY A 106 7.40 -17.58 16.04
CA GLY A 106 7.16 -17.85 17.44
C GLY A 106 5.73 -17.63 17.87
N TYR A 107 5.41 -18.13 19.06
CA TYR A 107 4.10 -17.98 19.69
C TYR A 107 4.25 -17.71 21.19
N GLY A 108 3.21 -17.16 21.80
CA GLY A 108 3.10 -16.96 23.24
C GLY A 108 1.78 -17.49 23.76
N ILE A 109 1.81 -18.20 24.90
CA ILE A 109 0.60 -18.69 25.58
C ILE A 109 0.39 -17.84 26.83
N GLN A 110 -0.77 -17.18 26.92
CA GLN A 110 -1.22 -16.49 28.11
C GLN A 110 -2.24 -17.35 28.84
N HIS A 111 -2.00 -17.62 30.12
CA HIS A 111 -2.95 -18.29 31.01
C HIS A 111 -3.92 -17.24 31.54
N VAL A 112 -5.14 -17.19 31.01
CA VAL A 112 -6.14 -16.19 31.40
C VAL A 112 -6.85 -16.62 32.68
N ASN A 113 -7.27 -17.88 32.75
CA ASN A 113 -7.80 -18.53 33.95
C ASN A 113 -7.51 -20.04 33.91
N GLN A 114 -8.09 -20.82 34.82
CA GLN A 114 -7.79 -22.25 34.94
C GLN A 114 -8.12 -23.06 33.67
N ASP A 115 -9.15 -22.65 32.92
CA ASP A 115 -9.65 -23.38 31.75
C ASP A 115 -9.56 -22.58 30.44
N SER A 116 -9.00 -21.37 30.47
CA SER A 116 -8.94 -20.43 29.34
C SER A 116 -7.53 -19.91 29.13
N TYR A 117 -7.10 -20.05 27.88
CA TYR A 117 -5.78 -19.74 27.41
C TYR A 117 -5.89 -18.92 26.14
N THR A 118 -4.99 -17.96 25.97
CA THR A 118 -4.88 -17.18 24.74
C THR A 118 -3.53 -17.47 24.09
N VAL A 119 -3.55 -18.04 22.89
CA VAL A 119 -2.34 -18.27 22.10
C VAL A 119 -2.17 -17.14 21.09
N ASN A 120 -1.10 -16.37 21.24
CA ASN A 120 -0.75 -15.29 20.34
C ASN A 120 0.36 -15.76 19.39
N THR A 121 0.24 -15.47 18.10
CA THR A 121 1.25 -15.80 17.09
C THR A 121 1.31 -14.73 16.00
N ASN A 122 2.48 -14.57 15.39
CA ASN A 122 2.67 -13.76 14.21
C ASN A 122 2.99 -14.68 13.02
N ILE A 123 2.16 -14.60 11.98
CA ILE A 123 2.37 -15.34 10.73
C ILE A 123 2.84 -14.38 9.65
N PHE A 124 3.97 -14.69 9.03
CA PHE A 124 4.59 -13.91 7.97
C PHE A 124 4.28 -14.54 6.61
N VAL A 125 3.69 -13.74 5.72
CA VAL A 125 3.45 -14.08 4.32
C VAL A 125 4.30 -13.16 3.45
N ASP A 126 5.53 -13.59 3.16
CA ASP A 126 6.53 -12.84 2.40
C ASP A 126 6.93 -13.50 1.07
N GLU A 127 6.38 -14.68 0.78
CA GLU A 127 6.61 -15.40 -0.47
C GLU A 127 5.53 -15.18 -1.54
N ALA A 128 4.51 -14.36 -1.26
CA ALA A 128 3.39 -14.13 -2.18
C ALA A 128 3.75 -13.15 -3.33
N PRO A 129 3.70 -13.58 -4.62
CA PRO A 129 4.14 -12.78 -5.76
C PRO A 129 3.09 -11.76 -6.22
N ASN A 130 2.96 -10.64 -5.51
CA ASN A 130 1.87 -9.67 -5.72
C ASN A 130 1.89 -9.02 -7.12
N LEU A 131 3.01 -9.05 -7.83
CA LEU A 131 3.15 -8.46 -9.16
C LEU A 131 2.67 -9.34 -10.33
N PHE A 132 2.31 -10.60 -10.10
CA PHE A 132 1.86 -11.50 -11.18
C PHE A 132 0.35 -11.75 -11.19
N ASN A 133 -0.32 -11.51 -10.07
CA ASN A 133 -1.75 -11.78 -9.94
C ASN A 133 -2.57 -10.49 -9.95
N TRP A 134 -2.66 -9.88 -11.13
CA TRP A 134 -3.41 -8.64 -11.32
C TRP A 134 -4.91 -8.82 -11.22
N LYS A 135 -5.43 -10.01 -11.57
CA LYS A 135 -6.86 -10.25 -11.73
C LYS A 135 -7.55 -10.52 -10.41
N ASN A 136 -6.97 -11.39 -9.59
CA ASN A 136 -7.63 -11.90 -8.39
C ASN A 136 -7.00 -11.37 -7.10
N THR A 137 -5.89 -10.62 -7.16
CA THR A 137 -5.05 -10.27 -6.01
C THR A 137 -4.49 -11.51 -5.28
N ASN A 138 -3.46 -11.35 -4.46
CA ASN A 138 -2.83 -12.44 -3.71
C ASN A 138 -3.35 -12.57 -2.29
N PHE A 139 -3.60 -11.46 -1.60
CA PHE A 139 -3.96 -11.50 -0.19
C PHE A 139 -5.48 -11.45 0.01
N ILE A 140 -6.16 -10.60 -0.75
CA ILE A 140 -7.59 -10.33 -0.56
C ILE A 140 -8.46 -11.34 -1.32
N GLU A 141 -9.52 -11.80 -0.67
CA GLU A 141 -10.59 -12.57 -1.31
C GLU A 141 -11.53 -11.60 -2.03
N TYR A 142 -11.33 -11.46 -3.35
CA TYR A 142 -12.12 -10.58 -4.21
C TYR A 142 -12.70 -11.34 -5.39
N THR A 143 -13.99 -11.10 -5.65
CA THR A 143 -14.70 -11.63 -6.82
C THR A 143 -14.53 -10.69 -8.01
N TYR A 144 -13.72 -11.11 -8.99
CA TYR A 144 -13.57 -10.39 -10.25
C TYR A 144 -14.90 -10.17 -10.96
N LYS A 145 -15.23 -8.90 -11.22
CA LYS A 145 -16.45 -8.48 -11.92
C LYS A 145 -16.10 -7.54 -13.06
N GLU A 146 -16.57 -7.85 -14.27
CA GLU A 146 -16.46 -6.93 -15.40
C GLU A 146 -17.60 -5.92 -15.38
N TRP A 147 -17.35 -4.73 -15.92
CA TRP A 147 -18.39 -3.74 -16.09
C TRP A 147 -19.38 -4.17 -17.19
N SER A 148 -20.67 -4.02 -16.89
CA SER A 148 -21.77 -4.31 -17.80
C SER A 148 -22.78 -3.16 -17.75
N ASP A 149 -23.44 -2.91 -18.88
CA ASP A 149 -24.52 -1.91 -19.00
C ASP A 149 -25.85 -2.45 -18.47
N GLY A 150 -26.65 -1.61 -17.81
CA GLY A 150 -27.95 -1.99 -17.24
C GLY A 150 -27.90 -2.73 -15.89
N GLU A 151 -26.71 -2.99 -15.35
CA GLU A 151 -26.50 -3.56 -14.01
C GLU A 151 -26.61 -2.49 -12.92
N THR A 152 -27.06 -2.89 -11.73
CA THR A 152 -27.04 -2.02 -10.54
C THR A 152 -25.71 -2.20 -9.82
N TYR A 153 -25.05 -1.08 -9.55
CA TYR A 153 -23.83 -1.02 -8.77
C TYR A 153 -24.06 -0.18 -7.54
N GLU A 154 -23.51 -0.64 -6.43
CA GLU A 154 -23.52 0.05 -5.15
C GLU A 154 -22.17 0.72 -4.91
N GLN A 155 -22.14 1.69 -4.00
CA GLN A 155 -20.90 2.30 -3.54
C GLN A 155 -19.89 1.23 -3.09
N ASP A 156 -18.61 1.50 -3.35
CA ASP A 156 -17.50 0.61 -3.08
C ASP A 156 -17.50 -0.70 -3.90
N ASP A 157 -18.34 -0.84 -4.93
CA ASP A 157 -18.16 -1.93 -5.91
C ASP A 157 -16.86 -1.74 -6.71
N VAL A 158 -16.15 -2.84 -6.94
CA VAL A 158 -14.94 -2.90 -7.78
C VAL A 158 -15.28 -3.59 -9.09
N ILE A 159 -14.95 -2.93 -10.19
CA ILE A 159 -15.11 -3.47 -11.54
C ILE A 159 -13.79 -3.47 -12.31
N TYR A 160 -13.76 -4.28 -13.34
CA TYR A 160 -12.76 -4.23 -14.40
C TYR A 160 -13.38 -3.69 -15.69
N TYR A 161 -12.74 -2.70 -16.30
CA TYR A 161 -13.13 -2.14 -17.60
C TYR A 161 -11.89 -2.02 -18.49
N ASN A 162 -11.85 -2.84 -19.56
CA ASN A 162 -10.68 -2.99 -20.41
C ASN A 162 -10.51 -1.79 -21.36
N ASN A 163 -9.77 -0.76 -20.93
CA ASN A 163 -9.53 0.44 -21.74
C ASN A 163 -8.05 0.88 -21.83
N SER A 164 -7.15 0.23 -21.10
CA SER A 164 -5.69 0.41 -21.15
C SER A 164 -4.99 -0.91 -21.49
N GLU A 165 -3.83 -0.80 -22.15
CA GLU A 165 -2.92 -1.95 -22.38
C GLU A 165 -2.38 -2.53 -21.07
N ILE A 166 -2.26 -1.69 -20.03
CA ILE A 166 -1.83 -2.11 -18.70
C ILE A 166 -3.06 -2.58 -17.93
N GLN A 167 -3.17 -3.89 -17.75
CA GLN A 167 -4.28 -4.55 -17.05
C GLN A 167 -4.53 -3.99 -15.63
N TRP A 168 -3.45 -3.59 -14.96
CA TRP A 168 -3.53 -3.02 -13.61
C TRP A 168 -4.22 -1.66 -13.54
N ASP A 169 -4.28 -0.92 -14.65
CA ASP A 169 -4.90 0.40 -14.73
C ASP A 169 -6.36 0.33 -15.19
N ASN A 170 -6.93 -0.88 -15.31
CA ASN A 170 -8.29 -1.11 -15.78
C ASN A 170 -9.30 -1.36 -14.66
N PHE A 171 -8.86 -1.26 -13.39
CA PHE A 171 -9.76 -1.36 -12.24
C PHE A 171 -10.35 0.01 -11.88
N TYR A 172 -11.64 -0.01 -11.58
CA TYR A 172 -12.42 1.17 -11.23
C TYR A 172 -13.26 0.89 -9.98
N TYR A 173 -13.47 1.94 -9.20
CA TYR A 173 -14.15 1.90 -7.90
C TYR A 173 -15.40 2.78 -7.95
N CYS A 174 -16.54 2.21 -7.60
CA CYS A 174 -17.84 2.87 -7.63
C CYS A 174 -17.95 3.92 -6.54
N THR A 175 -18.20 5.18 -6.90
CA THR A 175 -18.28 6.28 -5.93
C THR A 175 -19.66 6.50 -5.32
N GLY A 176 -20.69 5.79 -5.81
CA GLY A 176 -22.06 5.91 -5.31
C GLY A 176 -23.04 5.04 -6.08
N ASP A 177 -24.18 4.74 -5.45
CA ASP A 177 -25.19 3.83 -6.00
C ASP A 177 -25.78 4.36 -7.31
N HIS A 178 -25.81 3.50 -8.33
CA HIS A 178 -26.38 3.85 -9.63
C HIS A 178 -26.75 2.61 -10.46
N VAL A 179 -27.60 2.82 -11.47
CA VAL A 179 -27.76 1.88 -12.57
C VAL A 179 -26.79 2.28 -13.68
N SER A 180 -26.00 1.32 -14.14
CA SER A 180 -25.01 1.53 -15.19
C SER A 180 -25.67 1.84 -16.53
N SER A 181 -25.05 2.78 -17.23
CA SER A 181 -25.39 3.27 -18.55
C SER A 181 -24.09 3.64 -19.28
N ALA A 182 -24.12 3.80 -20.60
CA ALA A 182 -22.98 4.33 -21.34
C ALA A 182 -22.50 5.71 -20.82
N SER A 183 -23.40 6.55 -20.29
CA SER A 183 -23.10 7.92 -19.85
C SER A 183 -22.30 8.00 -18.54
N ASN A 184 -22.55 7.06 -17.62
CA ASN A 184 -21.88 6.95 -16.32
C ASN A 184 -20.89 5.77 -16.28
N SER A 185 -20.53 5.23 -17.43
CA SER A 185 -19.46 4.24 -17.59
C SER A 185 -18.12 4.79 -17.07
N PRO A 186 -17.10 3.92 -16.86
CA PRO A 186 -15.77 4.34 -16.40
C PRO A 186 -15.09 5.42 -17.25
N THR A 187 -15.45 5.51 -18.53
CA THR A 187 -14.94 6.50 -19.49
C THR A 187 -16.00 7.53 -19.90
N GLY A 188 -17.20 7.45 -19.32
CA GLY A 188 -18.33 8.33 -19.61
C GLY A 188 -18.15 9.74 -19.06
N ALA A 189 -18.85 10.71 -19.65
CA ALA A 189 -18.77 12.12 -19.25
C ALA A 189 -19.29 12.39 -17.82
N SER A 190 -20.24 11.57 -17.35
CA SER A 190 -20.82 11.64 -16.01
C SER A 190 -20.43 10.39 -15.21
N THR A 191 -19.16 10.02 -15.26
CA THR A 191 -18.67 8.78 -14.66
C THR A 191 -18.97 8.72 -13.16
N ALA A 192 -19.51 7.59 -12.72
CA ALA A 192 -19.71 7.26 -11.32
C ALA A 192 -18.55 6.40 -10.76
N TRP A 193 -17.42 6.41 -11.45
CA TRP A 193 -16.28 5.55 -11.20
C TRP A 193 -15.01 6.36 -11.02
N SER A 194 -14.17 5.92 -10.08
CA SER A 194 -12.89 6.55 -9.80
C SER A 194 -11.75 5.54 -9.86
N GLN A 195 -10.55 6.03 -10.18
CA GLN A 195 -9.27 5.32 -10.01
C GLN A 195 -8.37 6.02 -8.97
N GLU A 196 -8.89 7.07 -8.37
CA GLU A 196 -8.24 7.86 -7.34
C GLU A 196 -8.63 7.32 -5.96
N PHE A 197 -7.80 7.58 -4.96
CA PHE A 197 -8.16 7.25 -3.59
C PHE A 197 -9.16 8.30 -3.09
N TYR A 198 -10.46 7.98 -3.09
CA TYR A 198 -11.52 8.96 -2.84
C TYR A 198 -12.12 8.91 -1.42
N TRP A 199 -11.76 7.90 -0.62
CA TRP A 199 -12.25 7.76 0.75
C TRP A 199 -11.76 8.89 1.66
N GLN A 200 -12.66 9.33 2.54
CA GLN A 200 -12.36 10.36 3.53
C GLN A 200 -11.94 9.72 4.85
N PRO A 201 -10.81 10.15 5.43
CA PRO A 201 -10.35 9.64 6.73
C PRO A 201 -11.20 10.19 7.87
N ASP A 202 -10.99 9.63 9.06
CA ASP A 202 -11.65 10.12 10.27
C ASP A 202 -11.24 11.55 10.63
N VAL A 203 -12.08 12.18 11.46
CA VAL A 203 -11.79 13.49 12.05
C VAL A 203 -10.57 13.42 12.99
N ASN A 204 -9.84 14.53 13.12
CA ASN A 204 -8.58 14.67 13.87
C ASN A 204 -7.30 14.19 13.16
N MET A 205 -7.30 14.23 11.83
CA MET A 205 -6.07 14.10 11.04
C MET A 205 -5.03 15.15 11.45
N GLN A 206 -3.81 14.70 11.75
CA GLN A 206 -2.64 15.56 11.94
C GLN A 206 -1.60 15.25 10.86
N ASN A 207 -1.03 16.30 10.27
CA ASN A 207 0.07 16.17 9.32
C ASN A 207 1.19 17.15 9.67
N ASN A 208 2.43 16.67 9.66
CA ASN A 208 3.60 17.49 9.96
C ASN A 208 4.44 17.69 8.69
N VAL A 209 4.54 18.94 8.24
CA VAL A 209 5.29 19.31 7.04
C VAL A 209 6.64 19.87 7.47
N ASN A 210 7.71 19.15 7.14
CA ASN A 210 9.07 19.59 7.39
C ASN A 210 9.67 20.25 6.15
N PHE A 211 10.27 21.43 6.33
CA PHE A 211 10.97 22.13 5.25
C PHE A 211 12.42 21.64 5.13
N THR A 212 12.76 21.05 3.99
CA THR A 212 14.15 20.67 3.68
C THR A 212 14.97 21.93 3.36
N THR A 213 15.68 22.45 4.36
CA THR A 213 16.54 23.65 4.23
C THR A 213 17.93 23.36 4.79
N ALA A 214 18.97 23.91 4.17
CA ALA A 214 20.31 23.86 4.73
C ALA A 214 20.43 24.90 5.83
N LYS A 215 20.92 24.49 7.01
CA LYS A 215 21.25 25.37 8.13
C LYS A 215 22.75 25.50 8.24
N PHE A 216 23.24 26.73 8.27
CA PHE A 216 24.64 27.03 8.54
C PHE A 216 24.75 27.57 9.97
N ASN A 217 25.55 26.87 10.79
CA ASN A 217 25.75 27.22 12.18
C ASN A 217 26.98 28.14 12.30
N GLY A 218 26.75 29.45 12.21
CA GLY A 218 27.71 30.50 12.53
C GLY A 218 27.32 31.24 13.82
N VAL A 219 27.76 32.50 13.96
CA VAL A 219 27.33 33.40 15.07
C VAL A 219 25.82 33.71 14.98
N TRP A 220 25.20 33.49 13.82
CA TRP A 220 23.76 33.45 13.61
C TRP A 220 23.39 32.27 12.69
N GLU A 221 22.15 31.77 12.82
CA GLU A 221 21.62 30.75 11.91
C GLU A 221 21.31 31.36 10.54
N GLN A 222 21.86 30.79 9.47
CA GLN A 222 21.41 31.07 8.10
C GLN A 222 20.68 29.86 7.53
N ARG A 223 19.57 30.12 6.81
CA ARG A 223 18.77 29.09 6.16
C ARG A 223 18.76 29.31 4.66
N MET A 224 19.10 28.27 3.89
CA MET A 224 19.07 28.31 2.43
C MET A 224 18.14 27.24 1.86
N LYS A 225 17.37 27.65 0.85
CA LYS A 225 16.59 26.74 0.01
C LYS A 225 17.55 26.01 -0.93
N THR A 226 17.85 24.75 -0.63
CA THR A 226 18.74 23.92 -1.45
C THR A 226 18.02 23.11 -2.51
N LYS A 227 16.70 22.89 -2.36
CA LYS A 227 15.89 22.04 -3.23
C LYS A 227 14.64 22.77 -3.71
N LYS A 228 14.09 22.40 -4.88
CA LYS A 228 12.87 23.02 -5.42
C LYS A 228 11.62 22.69 -4.60
N HIS A 229 11.44 21.40 -4.26
CA HIS A 229 10.28 20.86 -3.52
C HIS A 229 10.63 20.60 -2.07
N ILE A 230 10.60 21.65 -1.26
CA ILE A 230 11.08 21.59 0.13
C ILE A 230 10.04 21.12 1.14
N ALA A 231 8.75 21.09 0.77
CA ALA A 231 7.63 20.87 1.67
C ALA A 231 6.80 19.68 1.19
N LEU A 232 7.19 18.48 1.62
CA LEU A 232 6.41 17.26 1.38
C LEU A 232 5.34 17.15 2.46
N VAL A 233 4.15 16.71 2.05
CA VAL A 233 3.00 16.52 2.94
C VAL A 233 2.78 15.01 3.14
N PRO A 234 3.49 14.36 4.09
CA PRO A 234 3.17 13.00 4.45
C PRO A 234 1.80 12.94 5.12
N LEU A 235 1.05 11.87 4.86
CA LEU A 235 -0.27 11.66 5.43
C LEU A 235 -0.34 10.30 6.11
N SER A 236 -0.87 10.29 7.33
CA SER A 236 -1.25 9.08 8.04
C SER A 236 -2.73 9.17 8.32
N TYR A 237 -3.51 8.28 7.69
CA TYR A 237 -4.95 8.26 7.85
C TYR A 237 -5.39 7.05 8.63
N THR A 238 -6.40 7.25 9.45
CA THR A 238 -7.14 6.20 10.14
C THR A 238 -8.59 6.27 9.69
N PHE A 239 -9.15 5.10 9.41
CA PHE A 239 -10.53 4.87 9.07
C PHE A 239 -11.07 3.88 10.10
N ALA A 240 -11.79 4.35 11.09
CA ALA A 240 -12.29 3.55 12.19
C ALA A 240 -13.73 3.12 11.95
N GLY A 241 -14.03 1.88 12.30
CA GLY A 241 -15.37 1.31 12.19
C GLY A 241 -15.97 1.30 10.78
N ILE A 242 -15.14 1.11 9.76
CA ILE A 242 -15.59 0.97 8.37
C ILE A 242 -16.26 -0.38 8.12
N SER A 243 -17.18 -0.39 7.16
CA SER A 243 -17.86 -1.62 6.73
C SER A 243 -16.90 -2.59 6.06
N LYS A 244 -17.24 -3.88 6.08
CA LYS A 244 -16.46 -4.93 5.39
C LYS A 244 -16.31 -4.65 3.88
N LYS A 245 -17.38 -4.15 3.24
CA LYS A 245 -17.36 -3.84 1.80
C LYS A 245 -16.36 -2.73 1.49
N GLN A 246 -16.45 -1.63 2.23
CA GLN A 246 -15.53 -0.50 2.10
C GLN A 246 -14.08 -0.94 2.36
N LEU A 247 -13.83 -1.71 3.43
CA LEU A 247 -12.50 -2.24 3.74
C LEU A 247 -11.94 -3.08 2.59
N LEU A 248 -12.71 -4.04 2.07
CA LEU A 248 -12.26 -4.93 1.00
C LEU A 248 -11.85 -4.14 -0.24
N THR A 249 -12.64 -3.14 -0.59
CA THR A 249 -12.40 -2.25 -1.73
C THR A 249 -11.15 -1.38 -1.52
N MET A 250 -10.93 -0.85 -0.31
CA MET A 250 -9.71 -0.12 0.05
C MET A 250 -8.47 -1.03 0.02
N LEU A 251 -8.56 -2.24 0.58
CA LEU A 251 -7.45 -3.21 0.57
C LEU A 251 -7.12 -3.65 -0.86
N HIS A 252 -8.13 -3.91 -1.69
CA HIS A 252 -7.96 -4.20 -3.12
C HIS A 252 -7.22 -3.06 -3.82
N PHE A 253 -7.61 -1.81 -3.58
CA PHE A 253 -6.92 -0.63 -4.12
C PHE A 253 -5.45 -0.61 -3.72
N LEU A 254 -5.15 -0.77 -2.44
CA LEU A 254 -3.79 -0.69 -1.91
C LEU A 254 -2.89 -1.82 -2.44
N GLU A 255 -3.43 -3.04 -2.47
CA GLU A 255 -2.71 -4.20 -3.01
C GLU A 255 -2.39 -4.02 -4.50
N LEU A 256 -3.35 -3.53 -5.30
CA LEU A 256 -3.17 -3.25 -6.72
C LEU A 256 -2.07 -2.20 -6.98
N LYS A 257 -1.91 -1.23 -6.07
CA LYS A 257 -0.82 -0.24 -6.14
C LYS A 257 0.53 -0.80 -5.69
N GLY A 258 0.55 -1.90 -4.94
CA GLY A 258 1.75 -2.64 -4.55
C GLY A 258 2.77 -1.81 -3.76
N GLY A 259 2.33 -0.68 -3.21
CA GLY A 259 3.16 0.31 -2.51
C GLY A 259 4.31 0.97 -3.27
N TYR A 260 4.36 0.86 -4.60
CA TYR A 260 5.28 1.65 -5.44
C TYR A 260 4.54 2.46 -6.51
N ARG A 261 3.31 2.06 -6.86
CA ARG A 261 2.52 2.78 -7.86
C ARG A 261 1.91 4.02 -7.25
N ARG A 262 1.91 5.05 -8.08
CA ARG A 262 1.37 6.37 -7.79
C ARG A 262 -0.13 6.37 -7.97
N PHE A 263 -0.81 7.12 -7.12
CA PHE A 263 -2.22 7.43 -7.29
C PHE A 263 -2.50 8.87 -6.90
N ARG A 264 -3.58 9.43 -7.47
CA ARG A 264 -4.05 10.75 -7.08
C ARG A 264 -4.92 10.64 -5.84
N HIS A 265 -4.79 11.64 -4.98
CA HIS A 265 -5.67 11.84 -3.84
C HIS A 265 -5.84 13.33 -3.59
N GLN A 266 -7.09 13.73 -3.36
CA GLN A 266 -7.43 15.07 -2.92
C GLN A 266 -7.60 15.04 -1.40
N ILE A 267 -6.73 15.77 -0.71
CA ILE A 267 -6.83 15.89 0.75
C ILE A 267 -8.14 16.66 1.07
N PRO A 268 -9.01 16.14 1.94
CA PRO A 268 -10.33 16.72 2.21
C PRO A 268 -10.31 18.00 3.08
N THR A 269 -9.16 18.67 3.21
CA THR A 269 -8.96 19.76 4.19
C THR A 269 -8.27 20.98 3.55
N VAL A 270 -7.37 21.65 4.28
CA VAL A 270 -6.71 22.93 3.94
C VAL A 270 -5.96 22.89 2.60
N TYR A 271 -5.54 21.71 2.16
CA TYR A 271 -4.79 21.52 0.91
C TYR A 271 -5.74 21.36 -0.28
N ASN A 272 -6.11 22.46 -0.91
CA ASN A 272 -7.04 22.54 -2.03
C ASN A 272 -6.48 22.08 -3.40
N LYS A 273 -5.40 21.31 -3.42
CA LYS A 273 -4.79 20.82 -4.67
C LYS A 273 -4.62 19.30 -4.63
N PRO A 274 -4.96 18.59 -5.72
CA PRO A 274 -4.75 17.16 -5.79
C PRO A 274 -3.25 16.89 -5.84
N LYS A 275 -2.83 15.89 -5.09
CA LYS A 275 -1.43 15.47 -4.97
C LYS A 275 -1.31 14.01 -5.38
N ILE A 276 -0.08 13.60 -5.64
CA ILE A 276 0.24 12.21 -5.97
C ILE A 276 0.88 11.56 -4.76
N TYR A 277 0.40 10.38 -4.42
CA TYR A 277 0.87 9.61 -3.28
C TYR A 277 1.26 8.19 -3.66
N ILE A 278 2.05 7.59 -2.79
CA ILE A 278 2.39 6.18 -2.76
C ILE A 278 2.11 5.68 -1.33
N CYS A 279 1.46 4.52 -1.20
CA CYS A 279 1.16 3.94 0.11
C CYS A 279 2.15 2.82 0.43
N ASN A 280 3.04 3.04 1.40
CA ASN A 280 4.10 2.06 1.70
C ASN A 280 3.66 1.01 2.71
N GLU A 281 2.68 1.35 3.52
CA GLU A 281 2.27 0.57 4.67
C GLU A 281 0.82 0.82 4.97
N TRP A 282 0.10 -0.27 5.25
CA TRP A 282 -1.25 -0.20 5.75
C TRP A 282 -1.51 -1.32 6.75
N VAL A 283 -2.36 -1.02 7.73
CA VAL A 283 -2.64 -1.89 8.87
C VAL A 283 -4.15 -2.01 9.00
N HIS A 284 -4.66 -3.22 8.84
CA HIS A 284 -6.04 -3.56 9.11
C HIS A 284 -6.15 -4.16 10.50
N LYS A 285 -7.11 -3.69 11.30
CA LYS A 285 -7.49 -4.29 12.57
C LYS A 285 -8.95 -4.74 12.51
N TRP A 286 -9.17 -5.99 12.85
CA TRP A 286 -10.51 -6.58 12.87
C TRP A 286 -11.10 -6.45 14.28
N ASN A 287 -12.07 -5.54 14.46
CA ASN A 287 -12.67 -5.31 15.77
C ASN A 287 -13.85 -6.24 16.02
N ASN A 288 -14.77 -6.36 15.06
CA ASN A 288 -15.92 -7.25 15.11
C ASN A 288 -16.37 -7.61 13.67
N PRO A 289 -17.36 -8.51 13.46
CA PRO A 289 -17.73 -8.98 12.11
C PRO A 289 -18.09 -7.90 11.09
N GLU A 290 -18.61 -6.75 11.55
CA GLU A 290 -19.11 -5.67 10.70
C GLU A 290 -18.25 -4.40 10.79
N SER A 291 -17.24 -4.38 11.65
CA SER A 291 -16.48 -3.18 12.01
C SER A 291 -15.00 -3.45 11.96
N HIS A 292 -14.34 -2.65 11.13
CA HIS A 292 -12.92 -2.77 10.84
C HIS A 292 -12.26 -1.41 10.99
N ASP A 293 -10.99 -1.41 11.39
CA ASP A 293 -10.17 -0.21 11.33
C ASP A 293 -9.08 -0.41 10.28
N LEU A 294 -8.84 0.62 9.46
CA LEU A 294 -7.74 0.65 8.50
C LEU A 294 -6.88 1.88 8.76
N THR A 295 -5.59 1.68 8.93
CA THR A 295 -4.60 2.77 8.98
C THR A 295 -3.71 2.69 7.75
N VAL A 296 -3.46 3.81 7.09
CA VAL A 296 -2.63 3.89 5.87
C VAL A 296 -1.59 5.00 5.99
N SER A 297 -0.39 4.75 5.47
CA SER A 297 0.71 5.71 5.46
C SER A 297 1.08 6.10 4.02
N PHE A 298 0.77 7.35 3.66
CA PHE A 298 1.02 7.91 2.34
C PHE A 298 2.24 8.81 2.31
N GLU A 299 3.08 8.59 1.31
CA GLU A 299 4.24 9.39 0.96
C GLU A 299 3.92 10.22 -0.29
N GLU A 300 4.04 11.55 -0.22
CA GLU A 300 3.83 12.44 -1.37
C GLU A 300 4.96 12.30 -2.40
N ASP A 301 4.62 12.16 -3.67
CA ASP A 301 5.58 12.31 -4.77
C ASP A 301 5.69 13.78 -5.21
N PRO A 302 6.84 14.45 -4.97
CA PRO A 302 7.04 15.85 -5.32
C PRO A 302 7.05 16.15 -6.82
N LEU A 303 7.23 15.15 -7.70
CA LEU A 303 7.09 15.38 -9.14
C LEU A 303 5.65 15.71 -9.51
N GLY A 304 4.67 15.09 -8.83
CA GLY A 304 3.25 15.25 -9.17
C GLY A 304 2.93 14.76 -10.59
N ILE A 305 3.76 13.90 -11.18
CA ILE A 305 3.53 13.31 -12.51
C ILE A 305 3.09 11.86 -12.33
N MET A 306 1.88 11.53 -12.79
CA MET A 306 1.55 10.13 -13.07
C MET A 306 2.26 9.75 -14.37
N PRO A 307 3.05 8.66 -14.40
CA PRO A 307 3.61 8.18 -15.65
C PRO A 307 2.44 7.89 -16.61
N LYS A 308 2.25 8.76 -17.60
CA LYS A 308 1.51 8.38 -18.79
C LYS A 308 2.42 7.43 -19.54
N ASN A 309 1.88 6.31 -20.02
CA ASN A 309 2.62 5.41 -20.89
C ASN A 309 3.31 6.23 -21.99
N VAL A 310 4.63 6.34 -21.90
CA VAL A 310 5.45 6.70 -23.04
C VAL A 310 5.59 5.37 -23.77
N PRO A 311 5.05 5.22 -24.99
CA PRO A 311 5.26 4.01 -25.76
C PRO A 311 6.76 3.73 -25.81
N VAL A 312 7.17 2.49 -25.60
CA VAL A 312 8.57 2.10 -25.76
C VAL A 312 8.98 2.43 -27.20
N GLY A 313 9.78 3.49 -27.37
CA GLY A 313 10.08 4.11 -28.67
C GLY A 313 9.71 5.59 -28.81
N GLY A 314 9.05 6.20 -27.82
CA GLY A 314 8.70 7.62 -27.81
C GLY A 314 9.88 8.52 -27.43
N THR A 315 10.24 9.45 -28.31
CA THR A 315 11.28 10.47 -28.06
C THR A 315 10.98 11.24 -26.78
N ILE A 316 11.94 11.30 -25.86
CA ILE A 316 11.89 12.17 -24.69
C ILE A 316 11.65 13.62 -25.19
N PRO A 317 10.59 14.31 -24.76
CA PRO A 317 10.39 15.70 -25.15
C PRO A 317 11.53 16.54 -24.59
N ARG A 318 12.45 16.95 -25.48
CA ARG A 318 13.61 17.78 -25.14
C ARG A 318 13.27 19.23 -24.75
N LYS A 319 11.99 19.62 -24.75
CA LYS A 319 11.56 20.97 -24.35
C LYS A 319 10.51 20.90 -23.24
N ILE A 320 10.88 21.45 -22.08
CA ILE A 320 9.93 21.96 -21.11
C ILE A 320 9.22 23.14 -21.80
N VAL A 321 7.93 23.02 -22.06
CA VAL A 321 7.11 24.13 -22.57
C VAL A 321 7.14 25.24 -21.52
N GLY A 322 7.76 26.38 -21.86
CA GLY A 322 7.79 27.57 -21.00
C GLY A 322 9.15 28.29 -20.83
N SER A 323 10.21 27.92 -21.56
CA SER A 323 11.43 28.73 -21.63
C SER A 323 11.43 29.56 -22.93
N PRO A 324 11.55 30.89 -22.88
CA PRO A 324 11.84 31.67 -24.07
C PRO A 324 13.23 31.30 -24.57
N ASP A 325 13.32 30.83 -25.81
CA ASP A 325 14.58 30.55 -26.52
C ASP A 325 15.37 31.87 -26.64
N THR A 326 16.17 32.22 -25.63
CA THR A 326 17.31 33.13 -25.83
C THR A 326 18.47 32.29 -26.31
N PHE A 327 18.53 32.23 -27.64
CA PHE A 327 19.60 31.67 -28.44
C PHE A 327 20.93 32.35 -28.07
N PHE A 328 21.78 31.66 -27.30
CA PHE A 328 23.19 32.00 -27.17
C PHE A 328 23.94 31.37 -28.35
N GLY A 329 24.52 32.20 -29.22
CA GLY A 329 25.50 31.76 -30.22
C GLY A 329 25.49 32.51 -31.55
N GLY A 330 25.58 33.83 -31.53
CA GLY A 330 25.95 34.64 -32.70
C GLY A 330 27.08 35.57 -32.30
N PHE A 331 28.31 35.08 -32.43
CA PHE A 331 29.54 35.87 -32.29
C PHE A 331 29.64 36.74 -33.56
N ASP A 332 29.12 37.96 -33.52
CA ASP A 332 29.31 38.93 -34.60
C ASP A 332 30.50 39.82 -34.22
N GLY A 333 31.66 39.49 -34.79
CA GLY A 333 32.88 40.27 -34.65
C GLY A 333 32.77 41.54 -35.48
N GLY A 334 32.21 42.60 -34.89
CA GLY A 334 32.32 43.97 -35.41
C GLY A 334 33.66 44.58 -34.99
N PHE A 335 34.62 44.61 -35.91
CA PHE A 335 35.76 45.52 -35.83
C PHE A 335 35.24 46.94 -36.10
N ASP A 336 35.28 47.81 -35.09
CA ASP A 336 35.10 49.25 -35.29
C ASP A 336 36.33 49.81 -36.02
N GLU A 337 36.19 50.11 -37.31
CA GLU A 337 37.16 50.93 -38.04
C GLU A 337 37.01 52.41 -37.63
N PRO A 338 38.08 53.09 -37.19
CA PRO A 338 38.02 54.53 -36.97
C PRO A 338 38.11 55.28 -38.31
N ASN A 339 37.08 56.07 -38.61
CA ASN A 339 37.07 57.03 -39.72
C ASN A 339 38.25 58.00 -39.62
N LEU A 340 39.21 57.89 -40.55
CA LEU A 340 40.21 58.92 -40.82
C LEU A 340 39.61 59.99 -41.76
N PRO A 341 39.85 61.28 -41.51
CA PRO A 341 39.32 62.35 -42.34
C PRO A 341 40.10 62.45 -43.66
N THR A 342 39.37 62.54 -44.78
CA THR A 342 39.93 62.97 -46.07
C THR A 342 39.88 64.49 -46.21
N ALA A 343 40.89 64.99 -46.92
CA ALA A 343 41.32 66.38 -47.05
C ALA A 343 40.30 67.37 -47.61
#